data_AF-A0AA94F5Q6-F1
#
_entry.id   AF-A0AA94F5Q6-F1
#
_cell.length_a   1.000
_cell.length_b   1.000
_cell.length_c   1.000
_cell.angle_alpha   90.00
_cell.angle_beta   90.00
_cell.angle_gamma   90.00
#
_symmetry.space_group_name_H-M   'P 1'
#
loop_
_entity.id
_entity.type
_entity.pdbx_description
1 polymer ?
#
loop_
_entity_poly.entity_id
_entity_poly.type
_entity_poly.pdbx_seq_one_letter_code
_entity_poly.pdbx_strand_id
1 'polypeptide(L)'
;MSFHKKCNITENIFLLPIPPYSPGLNPAEKIWQWMKGKIAMKIYDTLADLNQKTLVRIPSPKLLRNLTSKIIFCKFDKENKLRT
;
A
#
# COMPACT_ATOMS: atom_id res chain seq x y z
N MET A 1 -4.37 -1.23 -24.50
CA MET A 1 -5.32 -1.89 -23.59
C MET A 1 -5.45 -1.03 -22.34
N SER A 2 -6.59 -0.35 -22.13
CA SER A 2 -6.80 0.44 -20.90
C SER A 2 -7.62 -0.40 -19.91
N PHE A 3 -6.96 -0.89 -18.84
CA PHE A 3 -7.58 -1.71 -17.80
C PHE A 3 -8.26 -0.82 -16.75
N HIS A 4 -9.31 -0.10 -17.11
CA HIS A 4 -10.12 0.62 -16.13
C HIS A 4 -11.59 0.28 -16.33
N LYS A 5 -12.03 -0.78 -15.63
CA LYS A 5 -13.46 -1.06 -15.44
C LYS A 5 -14.06 0.13 -14.69
N LYS A 6 -15.10 0.77 -15.25
CA LYS A 6 -15.80 1.88 -14.58
C LYS A 6 -16.35 1.37 -13.24
N CYS A 7 -15.77 1.84 -12.15
CA CYS A 7 -16.25 1.58 -10.80
C CYS A 7 -17.11 2.77 -10.38
N ASN A 8 -18.30 2.51 -9.83
CA ASN A 8 -19.13 3.57 -9.25
C ASN A 8 -18.49 3.98 -7.92
N ILE A 9 -17.65 5.01 -7.96
CA ILE A 9 -16.93 5.51 -6.78
C ILE A 9 -17.85 6.47 -6.03
N THR A 10 -17.94 6.30 -4.71
CA THR A 10 -18.68 7.21 -3.83
C THR A 10 -17.99 8.57 -3.74
N GLU A 11 -18.74 9.66 -3.51
CA GLU A 11 -18.24 11.04 -3.52
C GLU A 11 -17.03 11.32 -2.62
N ASN A 12 -16.86 10.55 -1.54
CA ASN A 12 -15.78 10.72 -0.56
C ASN A 12 -14.52 9.88 -0.82
N ILE A 13 -14.44 9.21 -1.97
CA ILE A 13 -13.29 8.37 -2.35
C ILE A 13 -12.71 8.91 -3.64
N PHE A 14 -11.41 9.16 -3.65
CA PHE A 14 -10.67 9.49 -4.87
C PHE A 14 -9.77 8.32 -5.27
N LEU A 15 -9.68 8.09 -6.59
CA LEU A 15 -8.72 7.14 -7.12
C LEU A 15 -7.37 7.84 -7.29
N LEU A 16 -6.34 7.30 -6.65
CA LEU A 16 -4.96 7.73 -6.89
C LEU A 16 -4.37 6.87 -8.03
N PRO A 17 -4.24 7.38 -9.26
CA PRO A 17 -3.61 6.61 -10.33
C PRO A 17 -2.15 6.35 -9.96
N ILE A 18 -1.63 5.17 -10.29
CA ILE A 18 -0.20 4.85 -10.18
C ILE A 18 0.31 4.47 -11.57
N PRO A 19 1.50 4.95 -11.98
CA PRO A 19 2.03 4.61 -13.29
C PRO A 19 2.30 3.10 -13.38
N PRO A 20 2.19 2.52 -14.58
CA PRO A 20 2.46 1.10 -14.79
C PRO A 20 3.90 0.76 -14.40
N TYR A 21 4.13 -0.48 -13.99
CA TYR A 21 5.45 -1.01 -13.60
C TYR A 21 6.21 -0.17 -12.55
N SER A 22 5.50 0.61 -11.72
CA SER A 22 6.10 1.47 -10.69
C SER A 22 5.77 1.01 -9.27
N PRO A 23 6.21 -0.20 -8.87
CA PRO A 23 5.87 -0.79 -7.57
C PRO A 23 6.37 0.04 -6.38
N GLY A 24 7.47 0.80 -6.55
CA GLY A 24 8.01 1.68 -5.51
C GLY A 24 7.08 2.84 -5.12
N LEU A 25 6.11 3.18 -5.96
CA LEU A 25 5.08 4.19 -5.68
C LEU A 25 3.83 3.60 -5.02
N ASN A 26 3.66 2.28 -5.00
CA ASN A 26 2.53 1.65 -4.34
C ASN A 26 2.85 1.45 -2.84
N PRO A 27 2.15 2.10 -1.91
CA PRO A 27 2.45 1.98 -0.48
C PRO A 27 2.20 0.56 0.04
N ALA A 28 1.28 -0.17 -0.60
CA ALA A 28 1.03 -1.57 -0.28
C ALA A 28 2.28 -2.44 -0.51
N GLU A 29 3.12 -2.14 -1.51
CA GLU A 29 4.34 -2.91 -1.76
C GLU A 29 5.35 -2.75 -0.62
N LYS A 30 5.46 -1.56 -0.03
CA LYS A 30 6.35 -1.32 1.13
C LYS A 30 5.84 -2.04 2.38
N ILE A 31 4.53 -2.06 2.59
CA ILE A 31 3.90 -2.81 3.69
C ILE A 31 4.11 -4.32 3.47
N TRP A 32 3.93 -4.80 2.24
CA TRP A 32 4.17 -6.18 1.85
C TRP A 32 5.63 -6.60 2.08
N GLN A 33 6.60 -5.79 1.65
CA GLN A 33 8.03 -6.00 1.91
C GLN A 33 8.33 -6.14 3.41
N TRP A 34 7.79 -5.23 4.22
CA TRP A 34 7.93 -5.26 5.68
C TRP A 34 7.32 -6.52 6.30
N MET A 35 6.18 -6.97 5.78
CA MET A 35 5.50 -8.18 6.24
C MET A 35 6.28 -9.44 5.83
N LYS A 36 6.73 -9.52 4.57
CA LYS A 36 7.55 -10.62 4.04
C LYS A 36 8.77 -10.91 4.92
N GLY A 37 9.50 -9.88 5.37
CA GLY A 37 10.66 -10.07 6.25
C GLY A 37 10.34 -10.80 7.58
N LYS A 38 9.06 -10.96 7.93
CA LYS A 38 8.62 -11.68 9.15
C LYS A 38 8.09 -13.07 8.88
N ILE A 39 7.48 -13.27 7.71
CA ILE A 39 6.73 -14.48 7.38
C ILE A 39 7.40 -15.36 6.33
N ALA A 40 8.27 -14.80 5.50
CA ALA A 40 8.96 -15.51 4.43
C ALA A 40 9.95 -16.56 4.97
N MET A 41 10.25 -17.55 4.14
CA MET A 41 11.19 -18.64 4.42
C MET A 41 10.83 -19.45 5.67
N LYS A 42 9.53 -19.59 5.94
CA LYS A 42 8.98 -20.39 7.04
C LYS A 42 7.88 -21.29 6.51
N ILE A 43 7.79 -22.48 7.07
CA ILE A 43 6.70 -23.42 6.83
C ILE A 43 5.70 -23.25 7.97
N TYR A 44 4.42 -23.26 7.64
CA TYR A 44 3.32 -23.19 8.58
C TYR A 44 2.43 -24.40 8.33
N ASP A 45 2.05 -25.09 9.38
CA ASP A 45 1.22 -26.30 9.27
C ASP A 45 -0.23 -25.96 8.93
N THR A 46 -0.70 -24.78 9.37
CA THR A 46 -2.05 -24.31 9.09
C THR A 46 -2.08 -22.84 8.65
N LEU A 47 -3.18 -22.45 8.00
CA LEU A 47 -3.47 -21.04 7.72
C LEU A 47 -3.66 -20.21 8.99
N ALA A 48 -4.13 -20.84 10.08
CA ALA A 48 -4.30 -20.16 11.36
C ALA A 48 -2.95 -19.69 11.92
N ASP A 49 -1.90 -20.52 11.81
CA ASP A 49 -0.54 -20.19 12.27
C ASP A 49 0.05 -19.00 11.48
N LEU A 50 -0.14 -19.00 10.16
CA LEU A 50 0.26 -17.87 9.31
C LEU A 50 -0.50 -16.59 9.69
N ASN A 51 -1.81 -16.68 9.86
CA ASN A 51 -2.66 -15.54 10.21
C ASN A 51 -2.28 -14.97 11.57
N GLN A 52 -2.08 -15.80 12.59
CA GLN A 52 -1.66 -15.35 13.91
C GLN A 52 -0.32 -14.60 13.82
N LYS A 53 0.66 -15.12 13.07
CA LYS A 53 1.96 -14.47 12.93
C LYS A 53 1.91 -13.13 12.19
N THR A 54 0.94 -12.99 11.29
CA THR A 54 0.69 -11.78 10.51
C THR A 54 -0.05 -10.72 11.34
N LEU A 55 -1.12 -11.11 12.04
CA LEU A 55 -2.01 -10.23 12.81
C LEU A 55 -1.35 -9.66 14.07
N VAL A 56 -0.54 -10.45 14.78
CA VAL A 56 0.21 -9.99 15.97
C VAL A 56 1.24 -8.90 15.62
N ARG A 57 1.53 -8.71 14.33
CA ARG A 57 2.50 -7.76 13.80
C ARG A 57 1.83 -6.74 12.90
N ILE A 58 0.67 -6.21 13.27
CA ILE A 58 0.20 -4.96 12.65
C ILE A 58 1.24 -3.86 12.94
N PRO A 59 1.79 -3.19 11.91
CA PRO A 59 2.79 -2.14 12.11
C PRO A 59 2.19 -1.00 12.94
N SER A 60 2.98 -0.47 13.87
CA SER A 60 2.54 0.67 14.69
C SER A 60 2.18 1.87 13.80
N PRO A 61 1.26 2.76 14.23
CA PRO A 61 0.89 3.94 13.44
C PRO A 61 2.09 4.79 12.99
N LYS A 62 3.12 4.89 13.84
CA LYS A 62 4.38 5.57 13.52
C LYS A 62 5.13 4.88 12.38
N LEU A 63 5.20 3.56 12.41
CA LEU A 63 5.86 2.76 11.37
C LEU A 63 5.09 2.79 10.06
N LEU A 64 3.75 2.69 10.12
CA LEU A 64 2.88 2.88 8.96
C LEU A 64 3.13 4.21 8.28
N ARG A 65 3.12 5.31 9.06
CA ARG A 65 3.42 6.65 8.54
C ARG A 65 4.79 6.72 7.88
N ASN A 66 5.82 6.10 8.46
CA ASN A 66 7.16 6.09 7.87
C ASN A 66 7.26 5.26 6.58
N LEU A 67 6.52 4.15 6.49
CA LEU A 67 6.50 3.32 5.29
C LEU A 67 5.76 4.01 4.13
N THR A 68 4.71 4.78 4.43
CA THR A 68 3.82 5.38 3.41
C THR A 68 4.11 6.86 3.11
N SER A 69 4.82 7.58 3.98
CA SER A 69 5.05 9.03 3.89
C SER A 69 5.70 9.50 2.59
N LYS A 70 6.54 8.68 1.95
CA LYS A 70 7.21 9.06 0.68
C LYS A 70 6.28 9.11 -0.54
N ILE A 71 5.07 8.55 -0.45
CA ILE A 71 4.23 8.26 -1.62
C ILE A 71 3.14 9.29 -1.83
N ILE A 72 2.54 9.78 -0.75
CA ILE A 72 1.44 10.77 -0.82
C ILE A 72 1.99 12.14 -1.26
N PHE A 73 3.18 12.53 -0.81
CA PHE A 73 3.76 13.86 -1.11
C PHE A 73 4.13 14.07 -2.60
N CYS A 74 4.66 13.06 -3.29
CA CYS A 74 5.14 13.24 -4.67
C CYS A 74 4.04 13.47 -5.70
N LYS A 75 2.80 13.02 -5.44
CA LYS A 75 1.65 13.25 -6.33
C LYS A 75 0.81 14.45 -5.90
N PHE A 76 0.61 14.64 -4.60
CA PHE A 76 -0.21 15.75 -4.11
C PHE A 76 0.40 17.13 -4.41
N ASP A 77 1.74 17.27 -4.36
CA ASP A 77 2.41 18.54 -4.71
C ASP A 77 2.37 18.84 -6.22
N LYS A 78 2.44 17.81 -7.08
CA LYS A 78 2.36 18.01 -8.55
C LYS A 78 0.97 18.40 -9.03
N GLU A 79 -0.09 17.87 -8.40
CA GLU A 79 -1.48 18.18 -8.80
C GLU A 79 -2.03 19.45 -8.12
N ASN A 80 -1.52 19.85 -6.94
CA ASN A 80 -1.96 21.09 -6.27
C ASN A 80 -1.15 22.34 -6.61
N LYS A 81 0.03 22.24 -7.25
CA LYS A 81 0.73 23.41 -7.82
C LYS A 81 0.12 23.96 -9.11
N LEU A 82 -0.98 23.37 -9.61
CA LEU A 82 -1.74 23.85 -10.75
C LEU A 82 -3.09 24.48 -10.35
N ARG A 83 -3.34 24.68 -9.05
CA ARG A 83 -4.58 25.28 -8.50
C ARG A 83 -4.35 26.48 -7.59
N THR A 84 -3.26 27.22 -7.81
CA THR A 84 -3.03 28.56 -7.25
C THR A 84 -2.64 29.51 -8.37
#